data_AF-A0A1S3QLU3-F1
#
_entry.id   AF-A0A1S3QLU3-F1
#
_cell.length_a   1.000
_cell.length_b   1.000
_cell.length_c   1.000
_cell.angle_alpha   90.00
_cell.angle_beta   90.00
_cell.angle_gamma   90.00
#
_symmetry.space_group_name_H-M   'P 1'
#
loop_
_entity.id
_entity.type
_entity.pdbx_description
1 polymer ?
#
loop_
_entity_poly.entity_id
_entity_poly.type
_entity_poly.pdbx_seq_one_letter_code
_entity_poly.pdbx_strand_id
1 'polypeptide(L)'
;MLDSEVSSLLCVPVVSRATGQVVALACAFNKQGGQRHTEADEHKIQHCFCYTSTVLTSTLAFQKEQKLKVECQALLQVAKNLFTHLDDVSVLLQEIIVEARNLSDAEICSVFLLDQVSHELVAKVFDGGVVSDDEKEFRIPADQGIAGHVAMTGQILNIKDAYSHPLFYRGVDDSTGFRTRNILCFPIKDENN
;
A
#
# COMPACT_ATOMS: atom_id res chain seq x y z
N MET A 1 13.98 20.64 7.72
CA MET A 1 13.20 21.62 6.93
C MET A 1 13.92 22.95 7.10
N LEU A 2 14.33 23.61 6.02
CA LEU A 2 15.22 24.78 6.03
C LEU A 2 14.52 25.98 6.68
N ASP A 3 14.86 26.33 7.92
CA ASP A 3 14.44 27.56 8.64
C ASP A 3 15.17 28.82 8.10
N SER A 4 15.35 28.92 6.79
CA SER A 4 16.02 30.05 6.14
C SER A 4 15.04 30.73 5.21
N GLU A 5 14.79 32.03 5.43
CA GLU A 5 13.95 32.83 4.53
C GLU A 5 14.46 32.74 3.10
N VAL A 6 13.53 32.61 2.15
CA VAL A 6 13.82 32.61 0.72
C VAL A 6 13.95 34.06 0.27
N SER A 7 15.17 34.50 -0.03
CA SER A 7 15.49 35.86 -0.51
C SER A 7 15.62 35.96 -2.03
N SER A 8 15.92 34.84 -2.71
CA SER A 8 15.89 34.76 -4.18
C SER A 8 15.57 33.33 -4.65
N LEU A 9 14.95 33.21 -5.82
CA LEU A 9 14.62 31.93 -6.46
C LEU A 9 14.85 32.02 -7.97
N LEU A 10 15.47 30.99 -8.54
CA LEU A 10 15.53 30.73 -9.97
C LEU A 10 15.06 29.30 -10.23
N CYS A 11 14.06 29.13 -11.09
CA CYS A 11 13.54 27.82 -11.50
C CYS A 11 13.76 27.65 -13.00
N VAL A 12 14.48 26.59 -13.37
CA VAL A 12 14.79 26.27 -14.76
C VAL A 12 14.15 24.93 -15.12
N PRO A 13 13.31 24.85 -16.17
CA PRO A 13 12.75 23.59 -16.62
C PRO A 13 13.83 22.71 -17.25
N VAL A 14 13.93 21.47 -16.79
CA VAL A 14 14.78 20.45 -17.40
C VAL A 14 13.94 19.71 -18.43
N VAL A 15 14.23 19.93 -19.71
CA VAL A 15 13.50 19.32 -20.82
C VAL A 15 14.25 18.09 -21.33
N SER A 16 13.56 16.98 -21.44
CA SER A 16 14.09 15.78 -22.11
C SER A 16 14.26 16.07 -23.60
N ARG A 17 15.47 15.87 -24.12
CA ARG A 17 15.74 15.98 -25.56
C ARG A 17 15.03 14.90 -26.38
N ALA A 18 14.74 13.75 -25.76
CA ALA A 18 14.09 12.62 -26.44
C ALA A 18 12.59 12.85 -26.64
N THR A 19 11.91 13.45 -25.65
CA THR A 19 10.44 13.60 -25.66
C THR A 19 9.98 15.04 -25.83
N GLY A 20 10.86 16.02 -25.68
CA GLY A 20 10.51 17.44 -25.65
C GLY A 20 9.71 17.86 -24.41
N GLN A 21 9.51 16.94 -23.45
CA GLN A 21 8.72 17.21 -22.24
C GLN A 21 9.63 17.64 -21.09
N VAL A 22 9.09 18.48 -20.20
CA VAL A 22 9.75 18.83 -18.94
C VAL A 22 9.75 17.60 -18.04
N VAL A 23 10.94 17.16 -17.62
CA VAL A 23 11.14 15.99 -16.75
C VAL A 23 11.48 16.36 -15.31
N ALA A 24 11.98 17.57 -15.07
CA ALA A 24 12.28 18.08 -13.74
C ALA A 24 12.31 19.61 -13.72
N LEU A 25 12.31 20.18 -12.51
CA LEU A 25 12.59 21.59 -12.25
C LEU A 25 13.90 21.70 -11.48
N ALA A 26 14.87 22.43 -12.03
CA ALA A 26 16.09 22.77 -11.34
C ALA A 26 15.90 24.12 -10.63
N CYS A 27 15.87 24.09 -9.30
CA CYS A 27 15.62 25.27 -8.48
C CYS A 27 16.90 25.70 -7.74
N ALA A 28 17.28 26.96 -7.88
CA ALA A 28 18.34 27.59 -7.10
C ALA A 28 17.73 28.63 -6.16
N PHE A 29 18.13 28.61 -4.90
CA PHE A 29 17.62 29.48 -3.84
C PHE A 29 18.75 30.33 -3.26
N ASN A 30 18.41 31.53 -2.78
CA ASN A 30 19.26 32.39 -1.95
C ASN A 30 20.66 32.62 -2.53
N LYS A 31 20.73 33.32 -3.68
CA LYS A 31 21.99 33.66 -4.32
C LYS A 31 22.89 34.43 -3.35
N GLN A 32 24.14 33.99 -3.28
CA GLN A 32 25.13 34.55 -2.37
C GLN A 32 25.35 36.05 -2.63
N GLY A 33 25.62 36.79 -1.56
CA GLY A 33 25.83 38.25 -1.64
C GLY A 33 24.55 39.08 -1.75
N GLY A 34 23.36 38.49 -1.55
CA GLY A 34 22.07 39.20 -1.62
C GLY A 34 21.70 39.65 -3.04
N GLN A 35 22.30 39.03 -4.05
CA GLN A 35 22.11 39.40 -5.46
C GLN A 35 20.90 38.70 -6.07
N ARG A 36 20.41 39.23 -7.20
CA ARG A 36 19.42 38.53 -8.03
C ARG A 36 20.11 37.52 -8.96
N HIS A 37 19.41 36.43 -9.25
CA HIS A 37 19.81 35.50 -10.31
C HIS A 37 19.81 36.23 -11.66
N THR A 38 20.76 35.87 -12.52
CA THR A 38 20.95 36.48 -13.85
C THR A 38 20.66 35.46 -14.95
N GLU A 39 20.47 35.94 -16.18
CA GLU A 39 20.33 35.07 -17.37
C GLU A 39 21.54 34.13 -17.55
N ALA A 40 22.73 34.57 -17.13
CA ALA A 40 23.92 33.73 -17.14
C ALA A 40 23.82 32.54 -16.17
N ASP A 41 23.13 32.70 -15.04
CA ASP A 41 22.87 31.60 -14.10
C ASP A 41 21.90 30.59 -14.71
N GLU A 42 20.83 31.08 -15.35
CA GLU A 42 19.87 30.24 -16.09
C GLU A 42 20.58 29.43 -17.18
N HIS A 43 21.39 30.09 -18.01
CA HIS A 43 22.09 29.44 -19.12
C HIS A 43 23.07 28.36 -18.63
N LYS A 44 23.77 28.60 -17.50
CA LYS A 44 24.64 27.58 -16.89
C LYS A 44 23.86 26.36 -16.43
N ILE A 45 22.69 26.56 -15.81
CA ILE A 45 21.82 25.47 -15.36
C ILE A 45 21.28 24.70 -16.57
N GLN A 46 20.74 25.38 -17.57
CA GLN A 46 20.28 24.76 -18.82
C GLN A 46 21.40 23.95 -19.49
N HIS A 47 22.59 24.53 -19.61
CA HIS A 47 23.75 23.87 -20.22
C HIS A 47 24.21 22.65 -19.42
N CYS A 48 24.20 22.71 -18.10
CA CYS A 48 24.50 21.54 -17.25
C CYS A 48 23.53 20.39 -17.57
N PHE A 49 22.22 20.66 -17.53
CA PHE A 49 21.20 19.65 -17.78
C PHE A 49 21.13 19.19 -19.24
N CYS A 50 21.68 19.93 -20.20
CA CYS A 50 21.83 19.44 -21.57
C CYS A 50 22.64 18.15 -21.67
N TYR A 51 23.60 17.94 -20.76
CA TYR A 51 24.45 16.75 -20.75
C TYR A 51 24.09 15.76 -19.65
N THR A 52 23.59 16.24 -18.50
CA THR A 52 23.31 15.39 -17.34
C THR A 52 21.89 14.84 -17.29
N SER A 53 20.93 15.46 -18.00
CA SER A 53 19.51 15.06 -17.95
C SER A 53 19.29 13.61 -18.37
N THR A 54 19.94 13.15 -19.44
CA THR A 54 19.78 11.77 -19.94
C THR A 54 20.15 10.74 -18.87
N VAL A 55 21.30 10.91 -18.21
CA VAL A 55 21.73 9.98 -17.14
C VAL A 55 20.74 10.04 -15.98
N LEU A 56 20.33 11.24 -15.56
CA LEU A 56 19.36 11.42 -14.49
C LEU A 56 18.02 10.75 -14.80
N THR A 57 17.47 10.93 -16.00
CA THR A 57 16.20 10.30 -16.41
C THR A 57 16.32 8.80 -16.50
N SER A 58 17.43 8.28 -17.04
CA SER A 58 17.63 6.83 -17.16
C SER A 58 17.81 6.17 -15.80
N THR A 59 18.54 6.79 -14.88
CA THR A 59 18.70 6.29 -13.50
C THR A 59 17.36 6.28 -12.75
N LEU A 60 16.57 7.36 -12.87
CA LEU A 60 15.23 7.42 -12.24
C LEU A 60 14.27 6.38 -12.85
N ALA A 61 14.28 6.23 -14.18
CA ALA A 61 13.48 5.22 -14.87
C ALA A 61 13.86 3.80 -14.40
N PHE A 62 15.17 3.50 -14.35
CA PHE A 62 15.67 2.22 -13.87
C PHE A 62 15.26 1.92 -12.43
N GLN A 63 15.36 2.89 -11.51
CA GLN A 63 14.93 2.72 -10.13
C GLN A 63 13.42 2.43 -10.03
N LYS A 64 12.60 3.13 -10.83
CA LYS A 64 11.15 2.91 -10.87
C LYS A 64 10.82 1.53 -11.41
N GLU A 65 11.45 1.11 -12.50
CA GLU A 65 11.27 -0.23 -13.08
C GLU A 65 11.75 -1.32 -12.11
N GLN A 66 12.87 -1.12 -11.42
CA GLN A 66 13.37 -2.07 -10.42
C GLN A 66 12.38 -2.23 -9.26
N LYS A 67 11.81 -1.13 -8.76
CA LYS A 67 10.78 -1.18 -7.72
C LYS A 67 9.55 -1.96 -8.19
N LEU A 68 9.02 -1.63 -9.39
CA LEU A 68 7.88 -2.34 -9.98
C LEU A 68 8.17 -3.83 -10.20
N LYS A 69 9.40 -4.18 -10.61
CA LYS A 69 9.83 -5.56 -10.76
C LYS A 69 9.80 -6.31 -9.43
N VAL A 70 10.30 -5.71 -8.35
CA VAL A 70 10.28 -6.31 -7.01
C VAL A 70 8.85 -6.53 -6.53
N GLU A 71 7.97 -5.54 -6.70
CA GLU A 71 6.55 -5.65 -6.36
C GLU A 71 5.86 -6.79 -7.15
N CYS A 72 6.11 -6.88 -8.47
CA CYS A 72 5.57 -7.95 -9.30
C CYS A 72 6.13 -9.33 -8.94
N GLN A 73 7.43 -9.41 -8.61
CA GLN A 73 8.05 -10.66 -8.14
C GLN A 73 7.48 -11.13 -6.81
N ALA A 74 7.18 -10.21 -5.88
CA ALA A 74 6.49 -10.56 -4.65
C ALA A 74 5.11 -11.16 -4.94
N LEU A 75 4.31 -10.53 -5.80
CA LEU A 75 3.00 -11.07 -6.20
C LEU A 75 3.10 -12.45 -6.87
N LEU A 76 4.09 -12.64 -7.77
CA LEU A 76 4.32 -13.94 -8.41
C LEU A 76 4.78 -15.01 -7.41
N GLN A 77 5.57 -14.63 -6.40
CA GLN A 77 6.00 -15.54 -5.35
C GLN A 77 4.81 -15.99 -4.50
N VAL A 78 3.92 -15.07 -4.14
CA VAL A 78 2.63 -15.41 -3.50
C VAL A 78 1.89 -16.41 -4.38
N ALA A 79 1.61 -16.06 -5.64
CA ALA A 79 0.87 -16.93 -6.55
C ALA A 79 1.50 -18.32 -6.71
N LYS A 80 2.83 -18.41 -6.76
CA LYS A 80 3.55 -19.69 -6.83
C LYS A 80 3.34 -20.53 -5.58
N ASN A 81 3.45 -19.93 -4.39
CA ASN A 81 3.19 -20.62 -3.12
C ASN A 81 1.74 -21.14 -3.08
N LEU A 82 0.80 -20.37 -3.65
CA LEU A 82 -0.60 -20.80 -3.74
C LEU A 82 -0.79 -22.10 -4.51
N PHE A 83 -0.11 -22.24 -5.65
CA PHE A 83 -0.25 -23.43 -6.49
C PHE A 83 0.49 -24.65 -5.94
N THR A 84 1.37 -24.51 -4.94
CA THR A 84 2.09 -25.64 -4.35
C THR A 84 1.37 -26.31 -3.18
N HIS A 85 0.35 -25.65 -2.60
CA HIS A 85 -0.40 -26.12 -1.42
C HIS A 85 -1.89 -26.38 -1.71
N LEU A 86 -2.21 -26.97 -2.87
CA LEU A 86 -3.59 -27.17 -3.34
C LEU A 86 -4.43 -28.14 -2.50
N ASP A 87 -3.82 -28.94 -1.62
CA ASP A 87 -4.52 -30.00 -0.88
C ASP A 87 -5.17 -29.51 0.44
N ASP A 88 -4.86 -28.30 0.92
CA ASP A 88 -5.47 -27.71 2.13
C ASP A 88 -5.71 -26.20 2.00
N VAL A 89 -6.98 -25.82 1.85
CA VAL A 89 -7.44 -24.42 1.73
C VAL A 89 -7.04 -23.58 2.95
N SER A 90 -6.95 -24.17 4.14
CA SER A 90 -6.61 -23.45 5.37
C SER A 90 -5.14 -23.04 5.38
N VAL A 91 -4.24 -23.94 4.96
CA VAL A 91 -2.80 -23.66 4.79
C VAL A 91 -2.60 -22.63 3.69
N LEU A 92 -3.31 -22.78 2.58
CA LEU A 92 -3.28 -21.82 1.48
C LEU A 92 -3.67 -20.40 1.92
N LEU A 93 -4.79 -20.27 2.63
CA LEU A 93 -5.27 -18.98 3.15
C LEU A 93 -4.28 -18.38 4.16
N GLN A 94 -3.61 -19.21 4.95
CA GLN A 94 -2.57 -18.76 5.87
C GLN A 94 -1.39 -18.12 5.14
N GLU A 95 -0.89 -18.74 4.09
CA GLU A 95 0.22 -18.19 3.31
C GLU A 95 -0.16 -16.87 2.62
N ILE A 96 -1.36 -16.80 2.02
CA ILE A 96 -1.88 -15.56 1.41
C ILE A 96 -1.89 -14.43 2.43
N ILE A 97 -2.46 -14.68 3.62
CA ILE A 97 -2.68 -13.62 4.58
C ILE A 97 -1.38 -13.17 5.25
N VAL A 98 -0.42 -14.07 5.44
CA VAL A 98 0.93 -13.72 5.93
C VAL A 98 1.64 -12.81 4.93
N GLU A 99 1.57 -13.12 3.65
CA GLU A 99 2.17 -12.29 2.61
C GLU A 99 1.43 -10.95 2.45
N ALA A 100 0.09 -10.95 2.49
CA ALA A 100 -0.70 -9.72 2.46
C ALA A 100 -0.38 -8.81 3.66
N ARG A 101 -0.17 -9.38 4.85
CA ARG A 101 0.28 -8.65 6.05
C ARG A 101 1.63 -8.00 5.81
N ASN A 102 2.59 -8.75 5.28
CA ASN A 102 3.94 -8.23 5.00
C ASN A 102 3.93 -7.13 3.92
N LEU A 103 3.15 -7.29 2.85
CA LEU A 103 3.05 -6.30 1.77
C LEU A 103 2.36 -5.00 2.19
N SER A 104 1.48 -5.07 3.20
CA SER A 104 0.73 -3.91 3.70
C SER A 104 1.31 -3.28 4.97
N ASP A 105 2.43 -3.80 5.47
CA ASP A 105 3.03 -3.42 6.77
C ASP A 105 2.01 -3.48 7.92
N ALA A 106 1.09 -4.44 7.88
CA ALA A 106 0.03 -4.60 8.87
C ALA A 106 0.51 -5.39 10.11
N GLU A 107 -0.05 -5.07 11.28
CA GLU A 107 0.24 -5.78 12.54
C GLU A 107 -0.40 -7.18 12.55
N ILE A 108 -1.67 -7.25 12.12
CA ILE A 108 -2.47 -8.48 12.06
C ILE A 108 -3.25 -8.49 10.75
N CYS A 109 -3.39 -9.67 10.15
CA CYS A 109 -4.33 -9.91 9.06
C CYS A 109 -5.08 -11.22 9.31
N SER A 110 -6.36 -11.24 8.96
CA SER A 110 -7.28 -12.35 9.22
C SER A 110 -8.20 -12.58 8.02
N VAL A 111 -8.56 -13.84 7.76
CA VAL A 111 -9.52 -14.21 6.70
C VAL A 111 -10.76 -14.81 7.33
N PHE A 112 -11.91 -14.28 6.90
CA PHE A 112 -13.23 -14.78 7.26
C PHE A 112 -13.88 -15.40 6.02
N LEU A 113 -14.33 -16.66 6.14
CA LEU A 113 -15.14 -17.30 5.12
C LEU A 113 -16.62 -17.17 5.47
N LEU A 114 -17.44 -16.87 4.47
CA LEU A 114 -18.89 -16.81 4.62
C LEU A 114 -19.48 -18.22 4.61
N ASP A 115 -20.05 -18.63 5.74
CA ASP A 115 -20.92 -19.80 5.82
C ASP A 115 -22.35 -19.39 5.43
N GLN A 116 -22.76 -19.79 4.22
CA GLN A 116 -24.07 -19.46 3.67
C GLN A 116 -25.23 -20.15 4.39
N VAL A 117 -24.99 -21.27 5.09
CA VAL A 117 -26.04 -22.02 5.76
C VAL A 117 -26.40 -21.35 7.08
N SER A 118 -25.39 -20.96 7.86
CA SER A 118 -25.57 -20.28 9.15
C SER A 118 -25.69 -18.75 9.02
N HIS A 119 -25.36 -18.17 7.86
CA HIS A 119 -25.22 -16.72 7.66
C HIS A 119 -24.20 -16.09 8.62
N GLU A 120 -23.05 -16.75 8.79
CA GLU A 120 -21.97 -16.32 9.66
C GLU A 120 -20.65 -16.20 8.89
N LEU A 121 -19.80 -15.28 9.34
CA LEU A 121 -18.40 -15.16 8.96
C LEU A 121 -17.55 -15.96 9.94
N VAL A 122 -16.87 -16.98 9.43
CA VAL A 122 -16.03 -17.91 10.18
C VAL A 122 -14.58 -17.54 9.96
N ALA A 123 -13.86 -17.17 11.03
CA ALA A 123 -12.44 -16.90 10.96
C ALA A 123 -11.66 -18.20 10.72
N LYS A 124 -11.02 -18.33 9.55
CA LYS A 124 -10.16 -19.48 9.22
C LYS A 124 -8.69 -19.24 9.53
N VAL A 125 -8.28 -17.98 9.49
CA VAL A 125 -6.93 -17.56 9.87
C VAL A 125 -7.05 -16.38 10.81
N PHE A 126 -6.48 -16.52 12.01
CA PHE A 126 -6.42 -15.47 13.01
C PHE A 126 -4.96 -15.26 13.40
N ASP A 127 -4.50 -14.01 13.33
CA ASP A 127 -3.09 -13.63 13.60
C ASP A 127 -2.03 -14.39 12.78
N GLY A 128 -2.34 -14.73 11.52
CA GLY A 128 -1.42 -15.47 10.64
C GLY A 128 -1.18 -16.94 11.07
N GLY A 129 -1.94 -17.47 12.01
CA GLY A 129 -2.01 -18.90 12.36
C GLY A 129 -3.30 -19.54 11.85
N VAL A 130 -3.24 -20.81 11.41
CA VAL A 130 -4.44 -21.60 11.10
C VAL A 130 -5.19 -21.86 12.40
N VAL A 131 -6.48 -21.51 12.44
CA VAL A 131 -7.35 -21.94 13.54
C VAL A 131 -7.66 -23.41 13.29
N SER A 132 -7.13 -24.30 14.13
CA SER A 132 -7.38 -25.75 14.02
C SER A 132 -8.82 -26.09 14.42
N ASP A 133 -9.38 -27.20 13.91
CA ASP A 133 -10.75 -27.66 14.24
C ASP A 133 -10.98 -27.90 15.76
N ASP A 134 -9.91 -28.10 16.54
CA ASP A 134 -9.96 -28.27 18.00
C ASP A 134 -10.01 -26.94 18.77
N GLU A 135 -9.67 -25.82 18.12
CA GLU A 135 -9.83 -24.47 18.64
C GLU A 135 -11.20 -23.92 18.22
N LYS A 136 -11.91 -23.28 19.14
CA LYS A 136 -13.23 -22.69 18.82
C LYS A 136 -13.08 -21.67 17.69
N GLU A 137 -13.58 -22.01 16.50
CA GLU A 137 -13.70 -21.09 15.37
C GLU A 137 -14.38 -19.78 15.84
N PHE A 138 -13.74 -18.64 15.60
CA PHE A 138 -14.35 -17.36 15.89
C PHE A 138 -15.39 -17.04 14.82
N ARG A 139 -16.64 -16.88 15.24
CA ARG A 139 -17.80 -16.66 14.37
C ARG A 139 -18.46 -15.32 14.68
N ILE A 140 -18.81 -14.58 13.63
CA ILE A 140 -19.65 -13.37 13.74
C ILE A 140 -20.77 -13.43 12.70
N PRO A 141 -21.96 -12.88 12.98
CA PRO A 141 -23.02 -12.70 11.99
C PRO A 141 -22.50 -12.01 10.72
N ALA A 142 -22.96 -12.47 9.56
CA ALA A 142 -22.45 -12.01 8.26
C ALA A 142 -22.77 -10.55 7.94
N ASP A 143 -23.69 -9.91 8.67
CA ASP A 143 -24.05 -8.50 8.57
C ASP A 143 -23.42 -7.63 9.68
N GLN A 144 -22.66 -8.24 10.60
CA GLN A 144 -22.11 -7.54 11.75
C GLN A 144 -20.71 -6.99 11.50
N GLY A 145 -20.51 -5.76 11.96
CA GLY A 145 -19.19 -5.14 11.95
C GLY A 145 -18.74 -4.69 10.56
N ILE A 146 -17.46 -4.34 10.47
CA ILE A 146 -16.83 -3.94 9.19
C ILE A 146 -16.73 -5.14 8.24
N ALA A 147 -16.33 -6.31 8.76
CA ALA A 147 -16.24 -7.53 7.97
C ALA A 147 -17.59 -7.91 7.38
N GLY A 148 -18.67 -7.84 8.17
CA GLY A 148 -20.02 -8.09 7.67
C GLY A 148 -20.48 -7.06 6.63
N HIS A 149 -20.21 -5.78 6.85
CA HIS A 149 -20.53 -4.74 5.86
C HIS A 149 -19.82 -4.97 4.52
N VAL A 150 -18.53 -5.32 4.53
CA VAL A 150 -17.77 -5.61 3.31
C VAL A 150 -18.25 -6.91 2.66
N ALA A 151 -18.60 -7.93 3.44
CA ALA A 151 -19.17 -9.18 2.93
C ALA A 151 -20.52 -8.95 2.22
N MET A 152 -21.38 -8.11 2.78
CA MET A 152 -22.71 -7.82 2.21
C MET A 152 -22.68 -6.88 1.02
N THR A 153 -21.79 -5.87 1.03
CA THR A 153 -21.73 -4.85 -0.03
C THR A 153 -20.76 -5.20 -1.16
N GLY A 154 -19.77 -6.05 -0.88
CA GLY A 154 -18.66 -6.32 -1.79
C GLY A 154 -17.82 -5.08 -2.09
N GLN A 155 -17.83 -4.06 -1.23
CA GLN A 155 -17.04 -2.83 -1.39
C GLN A 155 -15.90 -2.79 -0.38
N ILE A 156 -14.71 -2.38 -0.83
CA ILE A 156 -13.53 -2.22 0.02
C ILE A 156 -13.78 -1.07 1.00
N LEU A 157 -13.38 -1.27 2.27
CA LEU A 157 -13.45 -0.25 3.30
C LEU A 157 -12.07 -0.01 3.92
N ASN A 158 -11.61 1.25 3.91
CA ASN A 158 -10.36 1.68 4.52
C ASN A 158 -10.64 2.69 5.65
N ILE A 159 -10.53 2.22 6.90
CA ILE A 159 -10.87 2.96 8.11
C ILE A 159 -9.60 3.36 8.84
N LYS A 160 -9.47 4.68 9.09
CA LYS A 160 -8.32 5.26 9.81
C LYS A 160 -8.40 5.12 11.33
N ASP A 161 -9.60 5.17 11.88
CA ASP A 161 -9.86 5.00 13.32
C ASP A 161 -11.08 4.09 13.51
N ALA A 162 -10.80 2.83 13.88
CA ALA A 162 -11.82 1.81 14.08
C ALA A 162 -12.81 2.19 15.18
N TYR A 163 -12.34 2.71 16.32
CA TYR A 163 -13.19 2.99 17.48
C TYR A 163 -14.17 4.15 17.26
N SER A 164 -13.85 5.03 16.31
CA SER A 164 -14.73 6.12 15.86
C SER A 164 -15.76 5.69 14.80
N HIS A 165 -15.56 4.54 14.15
CA HIS A 165 -16.36 4.14 13.00
C HIS A 165 -17.67 3.47 13.45
N PRO A 166 -18.84 3.87 12.91
CA PRO A 166 -20.14 3.37 13.38
C PRO A 166 -20.34 1.87 13.16
N LEU A 167 -19.64 1.29 12.18
CA LEU A 167 -19.70 -0.14 11.87
C LEU A 167 -18.67 -0.97 12.64
N PHE A 168 -17.86 -0.40 13.54
CA PHE A 168 -16.83 -1.18 14.22
C PHE A 168 -17.43 -2.04 15.35
N TYR A 169 -17.17 -3.34 15.28
CA TYR A 169 -17.58 -4.30 16.29
C TYR A 169 -16.45 -4.56 17.29
N ARG A 170 -16.63 -4.12 18.54
CA ARG A 170 -15.62 -4.21 19.61
C ARG A 170 -15.48 -5.59 20.25
N GLY A 171 -16.45 -6.48 20.05
CA GLY A 171 -16.46 -7.76 20.76
C GLY A 171 -15.20 -8.63 20.52
N VAL A 172 -14.57 -8.48 19.37
CA VAL A 172 -13.28 -9.15 19.04
C VAL A 172 -12.16 -8.62 19.94
N ASP A 173 -11.98 -7.30 19.97
CA ASP A 173 -10.98 -6.61 20.79
C ASP A 173 -11.20 -6.93 22.28
N ASP A 174 -12.45 -6.86 22.75
CA ASP A 174 -12.82 -7.14 24.14
C ASP A 174 -12.49 -8.59 24.55
N SER A 175 -12.63 -9.56 23.64
CA SER A 175 -12.30 -10.97 23.90
C SER A 175 -10.81 -11.30 23.83
N THR A 176 -10.05 -10.59 23.00
CA THR A 176 -8.63 -10.89 22.72
C THR A 176 -7.68 -10.00 23.50
N GLY A 177 -8.16 -8.87 24.02
CA GLY A 177 -7.31 -7.81 24.59
C GLY A 177 -6.53 -7.03 23.53
N PHE A 178 -6.71 -7.33 22.25
CA PHE A 178 -6.13 -6.56 21.15
C PHE A 178 -6.89 -5.24 20.98
N ARG A 179 -6.19 -4.18 20.55
CA ARG A 179 -6.80 -2.88 20.25
C ARG A 179 -6.64 -2.53 18.79
N THR A 180 -7.72 -2.65 18.04
CA THR A 180 -7.74 -2.33 16.62
C THR A 180 -7.72 -0.81 16.40
N ARG A 181 -6.66 -0.30 15.78
CA ARG A 181 -6.46 1.14 15.51
C ARG A 181 -7.09 1.56 14.18
N ASN A 182 -6.73 0.86 13.11
CA ASN A 182 -7.19 1.08 11.75
C ASN A 182 -7.48 -0.26 11.09
N ILE A 183 -8.29 -0.27 10.03
CA ILE A 183 -8.73 -1.48 9.35
C ILE A 183 -8.77 -1.22 7.84
N LEU A 184 -8.12 -2.08 7.06
CA LEU A 184 -8.35 -2.22 5.63
C LEU A 184 -9.04 -3.57 5.38
N CYS A 185 -10.27 -3.55 4.89
CA CYS A 185 -11.06 -4.75 4.66
C CYS A 185 -11.48 -4.82 3.18
N PHE A 186 -11.20 -5.94 2.53
CA PHE A 186 -11.51 -6.19 1.13
C PHE A 186 -12.30 -7.49 0.97
N PRO A 187 -13.25 -7.55 0.03
CA PRO A 187 -14.01 -8.77 -0.24
C PRO A 187 -13.16 -9.75 -1.07
N ILE A 188 -13.33 -11.05 -0.81
CA ILE A 188 -12.84 -12.13 -1.67
C ILE A 188 -14.07 -12.73 -2.36
N LYS A 189 -14.08 -12.68 -3.69
CA LYS A 189 -15.21 -13.11 -4.52
C LYS A 189 -14.79 -14.28 -5.40
N ASP A 190 -15.70 -15.21 -5.62
CA ASP A 190 -15.55 -16.27 -6.62
C ASP A 190 -15.76 -15.69 -8.03
N GLU A 191 -15.27 -16.36 -9.08
CA GLU A 191 -15.34 -15.91 -10.49
C GLU A 191 -16.78 -15.64 -10.97
N ASN A 192 -17.77 -16.18 -10.28
CA ASN A 192 -19.19 -16.02 -10.60
C ASN A 192 -19.92 -14.95 -9.78
N ASN A 193 -19.25 -14.19 -8.89
CA ASN A 193 -19.89 -13.10 -8.13
C ASN A 193 -18.94 -12.02 -7.56
#